data_AF-A0A844ZQU0-F1
#
_entry.id   AF-A0A844ZQU0-F1
#
_cell.length_a   1.000
_cell.length_b   1.000
_cell.length_c   1.000
_cell.angle_alpha   90.00
_cell.angle_beta   90.00
_cell.angle_gamma   90.00
#
_symmetry.space_group_name_H-M   'P 1'
#
loop_
_entity.id
_entity.type
_entity.pdbx_description
1 polymer ?
#
loop_
_entity_poly.entity_id
_entity_poly.type
_entity_poly.pdbx_seq_one_letter_code
_entity_poly.pdbx_strand_id
1 'polypeptide(L)'
;MTGISRKLRSNATDAERVLWSHLRASQLGGVKFTRQFPIGIYIVDFACRSLRLAIECDGGQHSESKTDAARSAAIEDHGYQVIRFWNHDILENTDGVLEAILEEIALARNEP
;
A
#
# COMPACT_ATOMS: atom_id res chain seq x y z
N MET A 1 25.85 -5.07 12.61
CA MET A 1 25.75 -5.55 11.21
C MET A 1 24.72 -6.66 11.16
N THR A 2 23.48 -6.36 10.76
CA THR A 2 22.46 -7.40 10.48
C THR A 2 21.87 -7.09 9.11
N GLY A 3 22.53 -7.67 8.10
CA GLY A 3 22.27 -7.46 6.68
C GLY A 3 21.03 -8.17 6.18
N ILE A 4 19.85 -7.73 6.65
CA ILE A 4 18.55 -8.16 6.09
C ILE A 4 17.92 -7.05 5.25
N SER A 5 18.25 -5.77 5.48
CA SER A 5 17.67 -4.62 4.76
C SER A 5 18.13 -4.41 3.30
N ARG A 6 18.91 -5.32 2.70
CA ARG A 6 19.33 -5.21 1.28
C ARG A 6 18.73 -6.24 0.34
N LYS A 7 18.12 -7.32 0.84
CA LYS A 7 17.59 -8.40 -0.01
C LYS A 7 16.10 -8.27 -0.35
N LEU A 8 15.34 -7.46 0.41
CA LEU A 8 13.92 -7.18 0.14
C LEU A 8 13.68 -6.07 -0.91
N ARG A 9 14.73 -5.35 -1.32
CA ARG A 9 14.60 -4.28 -2.33
C ARG A 9 14.60 -4.81 -3.77
N SER A 10 14.90 -6.11 -3.96
CA SER A 10 15.06 -6.74 -5.28
C SER A 10 13.85 -7.60 -5.72
N ASN A 11 12.95 -7.96 -4.81
CA ASN A 11 11.86 -8.91 -5.08
C ASN A 11 10.49 -8.28 -4.84
N ALA A 12 10.21 -7.13 -5.47
CA ALA A 12 8.81 -6.69 -5.60
C ALA A 12 8.02 -7.80 -6.31
N THR A 13 6.86 -8.15 -5.78
CA THR A 13 5.95 -9.10 -6.44
C THR A 13 5.49 -8.57 -7.80
N ASP A 14 4.99 -9.44 -8.67
CA ASP A 14 4.44 -8.98 -9.96
C ASP A 14 3.26 -8.04 -9.76
N ALA A 15 2.43 -8.29 -8.75
CA ALA A 15 1.34 -7.39 -8.33
C ALA A 15 1.88 -6.00 -7.94
N GLU A 16 2.88 -5.91 -7.07
CA GLU A 16 3.52 -4.63 -6.73
C GLU A 16 4.11 -3.92 -7.96
N ARG A 17 4.70 -4.66 -8.90
CA ARG A 17 5.27 -4.06 -10.13
C ARG A 17 4.18 -3.47 -11.02
N VAL A 18 3.10 -4.21 -11.23
CA VAL A 18 1.93 -3.76 -11.99
C VAL A 18 1.35 -2.52 -11.34
N LEU A 19 1.00 -2.60 -10.05
CA LEU A 19 0.39 -1.48 -9.34
C LEU A 19 1.32 -0.26 -9.32
N TRP A 20 2.63 -0.45 -9.09
CA TRP A 20 3.59 0.66 -9.13
C TRP A 20 3.63 1.38 -10.48
N SER A 21 3.45 0.66 -11.59
CA SER A 21 3.46 1.26 -12.92
C SER A 21 2.35 2.30 -13.10
N HIS A 22 1.23 2.13 -12.40
CA HIS A 22 0.09 3.04 -12.38
C HIS A 22 0.19 4.12 -11.28
N LEU A 23 0.81 3.81 -10.13
CA LEU A 23 0.95 4.77 -9.03
C LEU A 23 2.11 5.77 -9.21
N ARG A 24 3.18 5.37 -9.90
CA ARG A 24 4.39 6.20 -10.04
C ARG A 24 4.11 7.50 -10.78
N ALA A 25 4.98 8.48 -10.55
CA ALA A 25 4.95 9.79 -11.23
C ALA A 25 3.60 10.52 -11.12
N SER A 26 2.85 10.28 -10.04
CA SER A 26 1.55 10.89 -9.78
C SER A 26 0.50 10.62 -10.86
N GLN A 27 0.62 9.50 -11.58
CA GLN A 27 -0.30 9.13 -12.65
C GLN A 27 -1.73 8.85 -12.14
N LEU A 28 -1.87 8.29 -10.93
CA LEU A 28 -3.17 8.04 -10.32
C LEU A 28 -3.59 9.20 -9.39
N GLY A 29 -4.73 9.82 -9.69
CA GLY A 29 -5.32 10.88 -8.86
C GLY A 29 -4.49 12.18 -8.72
N GLY A 30 -3.35 12.28 -9.42
CA GLY A 30 -2.43 13.41 -9.30
C GLY A 30 -1.64 13.45 -7.99
N VAL A 31 -1.58 12.35 -7.23
CA VAL A 31 -0.92 12.30 -5.91
C VAL A 31 0.34 11.45 -5.91
N LYS A 32 1.29 11.81 -5.05
CA LYS A 32 2.59 11.15 -5.02
C LYS A 32 2.60 9.94 -4.09
N PHE A 33 2.74 8.76 -4.66
CA PHE A 33 3.02 7.53 -3.93
C PHE A 33 4.53 7.26 -3.80
N THR A 34 4.92 6.66 -2.67
CA THR A 34 6.27 6.18 -2.39
C THR A 34 6.20 4.69 -2.09
N ARG A 35 7.08 3.89 -2.72
CA ARG A 35 7.21 2.45 -2.47
C ARG A 35 7.98 2.13 -1.20
N GLN A 36 7.66 0.98 -0.59
CA GLN A 36 8.37 0.42 0.58
C GLN A 36 8.58 1.48 1.66
N PHE A 37 7.48 2.13 2.05
CA PHE A 37 7.53 3.31 2.89
C PHE A 37 7.51 2.92 4.38
N PRO A 38 8.45 3.40 5.21
CA PRO A 38 8.45 3.11 6.63
C PRO A 38 7.41 3.97 7.37
N ILE A 39 6.59 3.35 8.21
CA ILE A 39 5.65 3.97 9.16
C ILE A 39 5.89 3.34 10.53
N GLY A 40 6.46 4.12 11.45
CA GLY A 40 6.92 3.59 12.73
C GLY A 40 7.95 2.47 12.52
N ILE A 41 7.66 1.28 13.06
CA ILE A 41 8.49 0.07 12.91
C ILE A 41 8.09 -0.77 11.69
N TYR A 42 7.02 -0.41 10.99
CA TYR A 42 6.47 -1.17 9.87
C TYR A 42 6.91 -0.56 8.53
N ILE A 43 6.90 -1.39 7.49
CA ILE A 43 7.09 -0.96 6.11
C ILE A 43 5.84 -1.39 5.35
N VAL A 44 5.21 -0.44 4.65
CA VAL A 44 4.07 -0.66 3.77
C VAL A 44 4.52 -0.64 2.31
N ASP A 45 3.80 -1.33 1.42
CA ASP A 45 4.22 -1.46 0.01
C ASP A 45 4.17 -0.12 -0.73
N PHE A 46 3.12 0.67 -0.49
CA PHE A 46 3.00 2.03 -1.00
C PHE A 46 2.42 2.98 0.05
N ALA A 47 2.82 4.25 0.00
CA ALA A 47 2.18 5.29 0.80
C ALA A 47 2.09 6.63 0.05
N CYS A 48 0.95 7.29 0.17
CA CYS A 48 0.76 8.70 -0.15
C CYS A 48 0.87 9.52 1.14
N ARG A 49 1.99 10.24 1.29
CA ARG A 49 2.28 11.00 2.53
C ARG A 49 1.35 12.19 2.73
N SER A 50 0.91 12.84 1.65
CA SER A 50 0.04 14.02 1.74
C SER A 50 -1.37 13.68 2.18
N LEU A 51 -1.87 12.49 1.80
CA LEU A 51 -3.20 12.00 2.15
C LEU A 51 -3.19 11.03 3.34
N ARG A 52 -2.01 10.72 3.89
CA ARG A 52 -1.80 9.65 4.87
C ARG A 52 -2.51 8.34 4.48
N LEU A 53 -2.40 7.94 3.21
CA LEU A 53 -2.94 6.69 2.70
C LEU A 53 -1.81 5.68 2.52
N ALA A 54 -1.96 4.47 3.05
CA ALA A 54 -1.05 3.35 2.90
C ALA A 54 -1.75 2.21 2.15
N ILE A 55 -1.04 1.57 1.21
CA ILE A 55 -1.54 0.47 0.38
C ILE A 55 -0.63 -0.75 0.55
N GLU A 56 -1.26 -1.91 0.71
CA GLU A 56 -0.58 -3.20 0.82
C GLU A 56 -1.05 -4.20 -0.22
N CYS A 57 -0.10 -4.94 -0.79
CA CYS A 57 -0.35 -6.03 -1.73
C CYS A 57 -0.26 -7.37 -0.99
N ASP A 58 -1.38 -8.09 -0.87
CA ASP A 58 -1.43 -9.35 -0.15
C ASP A 58 -1.38 -10.57 -1.08
N GLY A 59 -0.38 -11.42 -0.87
CA GLY A 59 -0.20 -12.67 -1.62
C GLY A 59 -0.72 -13.92 -0.93
N GLY A 60 -1.26 -13.86 0.29
CA GLY A 60 -1.49 -15.04 1.12
C GLY A 60 -2.95 -15.34 1.41
N GLN A 61 -3.42 -16.55 1.11
CA GLN A 61 -4.76 -17.07 1.49
C GLN A 61 -5.03 -17.16 3.02
N HIS A 62 -4.20 -16.55 3.86
CA HIS A 62 -4.38 -16.53 5.30
C HIS A 62 -5.08 -15.27 5.75
N SER A 63 -6.41 -15.33 5.69
CA SER A 63 -7.32 -14.48 6.46
C SER A 63 -6.88 -14.44 7.93
N GLU A 64 -6.69 -13.22 8.43
CA GLU A 64 -6.95 -12.82 9.81
C GLU A 64 -6.11 -13.50 10.91
N SER A 65 -4.79 -13.36 10.82
CA SER A 65 -3.97 -13.46 12.04
C SER A 65 -4.19 -12.22 12.91
N LYS A 66 -4.36 -12.35 14.24
CA LYS A 66 -4.40 -11.22 15.20
C LYS A 66 -3.24 -10.23 15.04
N THR A 67 -2.12 -10.72 14.50
CA THR A 67 -0.92 -9.94 14.15
C THR A 67 -1.20 -8.86 13.10
N ASP A 68 -2.14 -9.08 12.18
CA ASP A 68 -2.46 -8.12 11.11
C ASP A 68 -3.28 -6.94 11.64
N ALA A 69 -4.29 -7.21 12.49
CA ALA A 69 -5.08 -6.15 13.13
C ALA A 69 -4.24 -5.24 14.03
N ALA A 70 -3.32 -5.82 14.81
CA ALA A 70 -2.40 -5.04 15.64
C ALA A 70 -1.42 -4.19 14.81
N ARG A 71 -1.03 -4.69 13.63
CA ARG A 71 -0.17 -3.97 12.70
C ARG A 71 -0.92 -2.79 12.06
N SER A 72 -2.12 -3.02 11.54
CA SER A 72 -2.95 -1.96 10.97
C SER A 72 -3.25 -0.87 12.01
N ALA A 73 -3.68 -1.25 13.21
CA ALA A 73 -3.91 -0.29 14.31
C ALA A 73 -2.67 0.55 14.63
N ALA A 74 -1.49 -0.06 14.67
CA ALA A 74 -0.26 0.68 14.94
C ALA A 74 0.16 1.61 13.79
N ILE A 75 -0.19 1.29 12.53
CA ILE A 75 0.01 2.18 11.39
C ILE A 75 -1.02 3.33 11.43
N GLU A 76 -2.26 3.02 11.77
CA GLU A 76 -3.36 3.97 11.96
C GLU A 76 -3.09 4.96 13.10
N ASP A 77 -2.43 4.54 14.17
CA ASP A 77 -1.94 5.42 15.25
C ASP A 77 -0.94 6.48 14.74
N HIS A 78 -0.26 6.23 13.63
CA HIS A 78 0.58 7.23 12.94
C HIS A 78 -0.24 8.13 12.00
N GLY A 79 -1.57 8.02 12.03
CA GLY A 79 -2.54 8.78 11.26
C GLY A 79 -2.72 8.29 9.83
N TYR A 80 -2.28 7.06 9.50
CA TYR A 80 -2.40 6.50 8.16
C TYR A 80 -3.61 5.58 8.04
N GLN A 81 -4.45 5.81 7.03
CA GLN A 81 -5.44 4.82 6.62
C GLN A 81 -4.75 3.71 5.83
N VAL A 82 -5.02 2.45 6.16
CA VAL A 82 -4.44 1.28 5.48
C VAL A 82 -5.50 0.60 4.63
N ILE A 83 -5.23 0.42 3.33
CA ILE A 83 -6.04 -0.39 2.42
C ILE A 83 -5.20 -1.53 1.86
N ARG A 84 -5.82 -2.70 1.72
CA ARG A 84 -5.16 -3.95 1.29
C ARG A 84 -5.86 -4.50 0.06
N PHE A 85 -5.07 -4.90 -0.93
CA PHE A 85 -5.56 -5.55 -2.14
C PHE A 85 -4.92 -6.91 -2.30
N TRP A 86 -5.71 -7.88 -2.77
CA TRP A 86 -5.19 -9.19 -3.10
C TRP A 86 -4.33 -9.12 -4.37
N ASN A 87 -3.24 -9.89 -4.39
CA ASN A 87 -2.37 -9.97 -5.57
C ASN A 87 -3.14 -10.45 -6.80
N HIS A 88 -4.12 -11.34 -6.64
CA HIS A 88 -4.94 -11.80 -7.76
C HIS A 88 -5.81 -10.66 -8.32
N ASP A 89 -6.44 -9.85 -7.46
CA ASP A 89 -7.21 -8.68 -7.89
C ASP A 89 -6.32 -7.65 -8.62
N ILE A 90 -5.12 -7.39 -8.11
CA ILE A 90 -4.18 -6.46 -8.75
C ILE A 90 -3.80 -6.94 -10.15
N LEU A 91 -3.62 -8.25 -10.33
CA LEU A 91 -3.15 -8.84 -11.60
C LEU A 91 -4.29 -9.09 -12.60
N GLU A 92 -5.47 -9.50 -12.14
CA GLU A 92 -6.59 -9.92 -12.99
C GLU A 92 -7.67 -8.84 -13.11
N ASN A 93 -7.79 -7.94 -12.13
CA ASN A 93 -8.76 -6.85 -12.08
C ASN A 93 -8.08 -5.51 -11.73
N THR A 94 -6.99 -5.19 -12.44
CA THR A 94 -6.20 -3.99 -12.17
C THR A 94 -7.06 -2.72 -12.19
N ASP A 95 -7.95 -2.58 -13.17
CA ASP A 95 -8.80 -1.40 -13.32
C ASP A 95 -9.72 -1.19 -12.10
N GLY A 96 -10.33 -2.25 -11.56
CA GLY A 96 -11.15 -2.18 -10.35
C GLY A 96 -10.34 -1.79 -9.11
N VAL A 97 -9.10 -2.28 -9.00
CA VAL A 97 -8.18 -1.86 -7.93
C VAL A 97 -7.81 -0.37 -8.07
N LEU A 98 -7.56 0.12 -9.28
CA LEU A 98 -7.24 1.53 -9.50
C LEU A 98 -8.44 2.44 -9.21
N GLU A 99 -9.65 2.02 -9.55
CA GLU A 99 -10.90 2.72 -9.22
C GLU A 99 -11.08 2.83 -7.71
N ALA A 100 -10.95 1.72 -6.97
CA ALA A 100 -11.01 1.74 -5.51
C ALA A 100 -9.96 2.69 -4.90
N ILE A 101 -8.73 2.70 -5.40
CA ILE A 101 -7.70 3.64 -4.91
C ILE A 101 -8.07 5.10 -5.24
N LEU A 102 -8.69 5.37 -6.39
CA LEU A 102 -9.15 6.71 -6.74
C LEU A 102 -10.28 7.19 -5.82
N GLU A 103 -11.20 6.30 -5.45
CA GLU A 103 -12.26 6.59 -4.47
C GLU A 103 -11.64 6.97 -3.12
N GLU A 104 -10.69 6.19 -2.61
CA GLU A 104 -9.99 6.47 -1.36
C GLU A 104 -9.21 7.80 -1.41
N ILE A 105 -8.57 8.10 -2.55
CA ILE A 105 -7.93 9.41 -2.78
C ILE A 105 -8.95 10.54 -2.71
N ALA A 106 -10.14 10.36 -3.29
CA ALA A 106 -11.19 11.37 -3.29
C ALA A 106 -11.75 11.57 -1.88
N LEU A 107 -11.99 10.49 -1.13
CA LEU A 107 -12.43 10.55 0.26
C LEU A 107 -11.42 11.29 1.14
N ALA A 108 -10.14 10.91 1.09
CA ALA A 108 -9.07 11.53 1.89
C ALA A 108 -8.83 13.02 1.55
N ARG A 109 -9.25 13.49 0.37
CA ARG A 109 -9.22 14.92 0.01
C ARG A 109 -10.38 15.72 0.58
N ASN A 110 -11.49 15.06 0.85
CA ASN A 110 -12.72 15.67 1.32
C ASN A 110 -12.86 15.60 2.86
N GLU A 111 -11.92 14.96 3.55
CA GLU A 111 -11.85 15.04 5.01
C GLU A 111 -11.43 16.45 5.45
N PRO A 112 -12.17 17.07 6.39
CA PRO A 112 -11.97 18.47 6.81
C PRO A 112 -10.73 18.71 7.67
#